data_AF-A0A1V1FM02-F1
#
_entry.id   AF-A0A1V1FM02-F1
#
_cell.length_a   1.000
_cell.length_b   1.000
_cell.length_c   1.000
_cell.angle_alpha   90.00
_cell.angle_beta   90.00
_cell.angle_gamma   90.00
#
_symmetry.space_group_name_H-M   'P 1'
#
loop_
_entity.id
_entity.type
_entity.pdbx_description
1 polymer ?
#
loop_
_entity_poly.entity_id
_entity_poly.type
_entity_poly.pdbx_seq_one_letter_code
_entity_poly.pdbx_strand_id
1 'polypeptide(L)'
;MAQQANVGELLAMLDSPMLGVRDDVTAVFKENLNSDRGPMLVNTLVDYYLETSSQPALHILTTLQEPHDKHLLDRINEYVGKAATRLSILSLLGHVIRLQPSWKHKLSQAPLLPSLLKCLKMDTDVVVLTTGVLVLITMLPMIPQSGKQHLLDFFDIFGRLSSWCLKKPGHVAEVYLVHLHASVYALFHRLYGMYPCNFVSFLRSHYSMKENLETFEEVVKPMMEHVRIHPELVTGSKDHELDP
;
A
#
# COMPACT_ATOMS: atom_id res chain seq x y z
N MET A 1 16.22 -29.57 -10.44
CA MET A 1 15.09 -30.05 -11.26
C MET A 1 14.11 -30.91 -10.46
N ALA A 2 14.54 -31.95 -9.74
CA ALA A 2 13.61 -32.79 -8.94
C ALA A 2 12.89 -32.05 -7.79
N GLN A 3 13.58 -31.17 -7.04
CA GLN A 3 12.95 -30.37 -5.98
C GLN A 3 11.93 -29.35 -6.51
N GLN A 4 12.17 -28.75 -7.68
CA GLN A 4 11.24 -27.79 -8.30
C GLN A 4 9.95 -28.46 -8.79
N ALA A 5 10.05 -29.67 -9.35
CA ALA A 5 8.88 -30.44 -9.75
C ALA A 5 7.99 -30.79 -8.54
N ASN A 6 8.61 -31.18 -7.42
CA ASN A 6 7.90 -31.48 -6.17
C ASN A 6 7.17 -30.25 -5.59
N VAL A 7 7.81 -29.07 -5.60
CA VAL A 7 7.17 -27.83 -5.13
C VAL A 7 5.97 -27.45 -6.00
N GLY A 8 6.05 -27.62 -7.33
CA GLY A 8 4.93 -27.35 -8.24
C GLY A 8 3.71 -28.23 -7.97
N GLU A 9 3.92 -29.52 -7.71
CA GLU A 9 2.84 -30.46 -7.35
C GLU A 9 2.20 -30.09 -6.01
N LEU A 10 3.01 -29.75 -4.99
CA LEU A 10 2.52 -29.29 -3.70
C LEU A 10 1.73 -27.98 -3.81
N LEU A 11 2.15 -27.04 -4.66
CA LEU A 11 1.41 -25.81 -4.91
C LEU A 11 0.03 -26.10 -5.49
N ALA A 12 -0.07 -26.96 -6.50
CA ALA A 12 -1.36 -27.34 -7.07
C ALA A 12 -2.29 -28.00 -6.02
N MET A 13 -1.73 -28.72 -5.05
CA MET A 13 -2.50 -29.33 -3.97
C MET A 13 -3.01 -28.33 -2.91
N LEU A 14 -2.44 -27.11 -2.81
CA LEU A 14 -2.95 -26.07 -1.90
C LEU A 14 -4.41 -25.73 -2.21
N ASP A 15 -4.81 -25.77 -3.48
CA ASP A 15 -6.17 -25.45 -3.91
C ASP A 15 -7.11 -26.66 -3.92
N SER A 16 -6.64 -27.85 -3.51
CA SER A 16 -7.43 -29.10 -3.44
C SER A 16 -8.76 -28.92 -2.70
N PRO A 17 -9.90 -29.42 -3.17
CA PRO A 17 -11.19 -29.24 -2.48
C PRO A 17 -11.26 -29.95 -1.11
N MET A 18 -10.31 -30.84 -0.80
CA MET A 18 -10.27 -31.57 0.47
C MET A 18 -9.50 -30.78 1.54
N LEU A 19 -10.20 -30.37 2.59
CA LEU A 19 -9.62 -29.61 3.71
C LEU A 19 -8.40 -30.27 4.33
N GLY A 20 -8.44 -31.57 4.63
CA GLY A 20 -7.31 -32.29 5.21
C GLY A 20 -6.05 -32.23 4.35
N VAL A 21 -6.21 -32.36 3.02
CA VAL A 21 -5.09 -32.23 2.07
C VAL A 21 -4.50 -30.82 2.09
N ARG A 22 -5.34 -29.78 2.17
CA ARG A 22 -4.87 -28.39 2.27
C ARG A 22 -4.09 -28.14 3.56
N ASP A 23 -4.60 -28.64 4.69
CA ASP A 23 -3.98 -28.46 6.00
C ASP A 23 -2.62 -29.17 6.05
N ASP A 24 -2.55 -30.41 5.55
CA ASP A 24 -1.30 -31.19 5.47
C ASP A 24 -0.27 -30.49 4.58
N VAL A 25 -0.67 -30.05 3.39
CA VAL A 25 0.23 -29.36 2.45
C VAL A 25 0.68 -28.01 3.03
N THR A 26 -0.22 -27.27 3.67
CA THR A 26 0.12 -26.00 4.35
C THR A 26 1.14 -26.23 5.46
N ALA A 27 1.02 -27.32 6.23
CA ALA A 27 1.99 -27.70 7.25
C ALA A 27 3.36 -28.00 6.63
N VAL A 28 3.40 -28.74 5.51
CA VAL A 28 4.62 -29.02 4.76
C VAL A 28 5.29 -27.73 4.27
N PHE A 29 4.53 -26.77 3.74
CA PHE A 29 5.10 -25.46 3.36
C PHE A 29 5.70 -24.71 4.55
N LYS A 30 5.03 -24.72 5.71
CA LYS A 30 5.56 -24.09 6.93
C LYS A 30 6.84 -24.77 7.41
N GLU A 31 6.91 -26.09 7.37
CA GLU A 31 8.12 -26.84 7.74
C GLU A 31 9.29 -26.53 6.78
N ASN A 32 9.00 -26.50 5.47
CA ASN A 32 10.00 -26.15 4.46
C ASN A 32 10.51 -24.71 4.63
N LEU A 33 9.63 -23.74 4.92
CA LEU A 33 10.03 -22.36 5.22
C LEU A 33 10.86 -22.25 6.51
N ASN A 34 10.63 -23.11 7.50
CA ASN A 34 11.45 -23.13 8.71
C ASN A 34 12.84 -23.75 8.47
N SER A 35 12.92 -24.69 7.53
CA SER A 35 14.14 -25.43 7.21
C SER A 35 15.04 -24.70 6.21
N ASP A 36 14.43 -24.06 5.20
CA ASP A 36 15.12 -23.29 4.17
C ASP A 36 14.89 -21.78 4.37
N ARG A 37 15.99 -21.03 4.45
CA ARG A 37 15.99 -19.56 4.59
C ARG A 37 16.15 -18.84 3.24
N GLY A 38 16.19 -19.59 2.14
CA GLY A 38 16.36 -19.08 0.78
C GLY A 38 15.11 -18.40 0.21
N PRO A 39 15.26 -17.59 -0.85
CA PRO A 39 14.15 -16.85 -1.46
C PRO A 39 13.22 -17.71 -2.32
N MET A 40 13.66 -18.91 -2.74
CA MET A 40 12.99 -19.69 -3.78
C MET A 40 11.52 -19.98 -3.42
N LEU A 41 11.27 -20.48 -2.22
CA LEU A 41 9.93 -20.91 -1.81
C LEU A 41 8.97 -19.72 -1.69
N VAL A 42 9.45 -18.61 -1.11
CA VAL A 42 8.69 -17.36 -1.00
C VAL A 42 8.36 -16.81 -2.39
N ASN A 43 9.35 -16.74 -3.29
CA ASN A 43 9.15 -16.24 -4.65
C ASN A 43 8.13 -17.09 -5.42
N THR A 44 8.22 -18.42 -5.30
CA THR A 44 7.30 -19.34 -5.97
C THR A 44 5.89 -19.22 -5.42
N LEU A 45 5.72 -19.04 -4.10
CA LEU A 45 4.42 -18.79 -3.48
C LEU A 45 3.81 -17.45 -3.94
N VAL A 46 4.63 -16.40 -4.07
CA VAL A 46 4.17 -15.11 -4.61
C VAL A 46 3.73 -15.27 -6.06
N ASP A 47 4.53 -15.91 -6.91
CA ASP A 47 4.20 -16.12 -8.32
C ASP A 47 2.90 -16.93 -8.45
N TYR A 48 2.77 -18.01 -7.69
CA TYR A 48 1.57 -18.83 -7.64
C TYR A 48 0.33 -18.02 -7.21
N TYR A 49 0.45 -17.19 -6.17
CA TYR A 49 -0.63 -16.30 -5.76
C TYR A 49 -1.02 -15.30 -6.85
N LEU A 50 -0.05 -14.71 -7.57
CA LEU A 50 -0.33 -13.76 -8.65
C LEU A 50 -1.06 -14.41 -9.82
N GLU A 51 -0.80 -15.70 -10.10
CA GLU A 51 -1.44 -16.46 -11.17
C GLU A 51 -2.83 -16.99 -10.79
N THR A 52 -3.01 -17.45 -9.55
CA THR A 52 -4.20 -18.23 -9.13
C THR A 52 -5.13 -17.50 -8.17
N SER A 53 -4.66 -16.43 -7.51
CA SER A 53 -5.35 -15.82 -6.36
C SER A 53 -5.68 -16.80 -5.22
N SER A 54 -4.87 -17.86 -5.08
CA SER A 54 -5.03 -18.91 -4.05
C SER A 54 -5.05 -18.34 -2.62
N GLN A 55 -6.15 -18.60 -1.90
CA GLN A 55 -6.32 -18.16 -0.51
C GLN A 55 -5.36 -18.87 0.48
N PRO A 56 -5.12 -20.20 0.35
CA PRO A 56 -4.09 -20.86 1.15
C PRO A 56 -2.69 -20.28 0.95
N ALA A 57 -2.30 -19.98 -0.30
CA ALA A 57 -1.03 -19.33 -0.58
C ALA A 57 -0.94 -17.94 0.06
N LEU A 58 -2.01 -17.14 -0.02
CA LEU A 58 -2.11 -15.86 0.67
C LEU A 58 -1.94 -16.02 2.19
N HIS A 59 -2.61 -16.99 2.80
CA HIS A 59 -2.49 -17.25 4.23
C HIS A 59 -1.03 -17.55 4.62
N ILE A 60 -0.35 -18.41 3.88
CA ILE A 60 1.07 -18.71 4.12
C ILE A 60 1.91 -17.43 4.03
N LEU A 61 1.78 -16.67 2.93
CA LEU A 61 2.53 -15.44 2.69
C LEU A 61 2.32 -14.39 3.79
N THR A 62 1.11 -14.30 4.35
CA THR A 62 0.81 -13.35 5.44
C THR A 62 1.36 -13.75 6.80
N THR A 63 1.74 -15.01 7.00
CA THR A 63 2.26 -15.54 8.27
C THR A 63 3.79 -15.62 8.31
N LEU A 64 4.46 -15.20 7.23
CA LEU A 64 5.92 -15.26 7.11
C LEU A 64 6.64 -14.52 8.23
N GLN A 65 7.67 -15.17 8.77
CA GLN A 65 8.57 -14.63 9.79
C GLN A 65 9.93 -14.31 9.17
N GLU A 66 10.78 -13.64 9.94
CA GLU A 66 12.17 -13.41 9.54
C GLU A 66 12.91 -14.75 9.34
N PRO A 67 13.79 -14.88 8.32
CA PRO A 67 14.29 -13.83 7.41
C PRO A 67 13.48 -13.70 6.10
N HIS A 68 12.33 -14.37 5.97
CA HIS A 68 11.54 -14.43 4.74
C HIS A 68 10.82 -13.11 4.41
N ASP A 69 10.72 -12.21 5.39
CA ASP A 69 10.23 -10.85 5.22
C ASP A 69 10.99 -10.11 4.12
N LYS A 70 12.32 -10.23 4.10
CA LYS A 70 13.15 -9.56 3.08
C LYS A 70 12.84 -10.08 1.68
N HIS A 71 12.77 -11.40 1.51
CA HIS A 71 12.48 -12.03 0.22
C HIS A 71 11.10 -11.64 -0.30
N LEU A 72 10.10 -11.61 0.59
CA LEU A 72 8.74 -11.14 0.25
C LEU A 72 8.76 -9.68 -0.21
N LEU A 73 9.42 -8.79 0.54
CA LEU A 73 9.47 -7.36 0.22
C LEU A 73 10.21 -7.08 -1.09
N ASP A 74 11.32 -7.77 -1.33
CA ASP A 74 12.09 -7.66 -2.57
C ASP A 74 11.23 -8.13 -3.77
N ARG A 75 10.50 -9.25 -3.63
CA ARG A 75 9.62 -9.78 -4.68
C ARG A 75 8.42 -8.86 -4.94
N ILE A 76 7.81 -8.32 -3.89
CA ILE A 76 6.74 -7.32 -4.03
C ILE A 76 7.26 -6.08 -4.77
N ASN A 77 8.43 -5.57 -4.39
CA ASN A 77 9.02 -4.38 -5.01
C ASN A 77 9.28 -4.58 -6.52
N GLU A 78 9.74 -5.77 -6.92
CA GLU A 78 9.90 -6.12 -8.34
C GLU A 78 8.57 -6.05 -9.11
N TYR A 79 7.50 -6.64 -8.56
CA TYR A 79 6.21 -6.71 -9.24
C TYR A 79 5.40 -5.42 -9.20
N VAL A 80 5.63 -4.52 -8.23
CA VAL A 80 5.02 -3.18 -8.22
C VAL A 80 5.46 -2.38 -9.47
N GLY A 81 6.69 -2.61 -9.95
CA GLY A 81 7.21 -2.00 -11.17
C GLY A 81 6.51 -2.45 -12.45
N LYS A 82 5.89 -3.64 -12.46
CA LYS A 82 5.28 -4.25 -13.65
C LYS A 82 3.78 -3.96 -13.70
N ALA A 83 3.31 -3.31 -14.76
CA ALA A 83 1.91 -2.89 -14.89
C ALA A 83 0.91 -4.06 -14.79
N ALA A 84 1.21 -5.19 -15.42
CA ALA A 84 0.31 -6.35 -15.46
C ALA A 84 0.05 -6.99 -14.09
N THR A 85 1.00 -6.93 -13.17
CA THR A 85 0.92 -7.58 -11.83
C THR A 85 0.63 -6.61 -10.71
N ARG A 86 0.65 -5.30 -11.01
CA ARG A 86 0.67 -4.23 -10.01
C ARG A 86 -0.51 -4.27 -9.05
N LEU A 87 -1.73 -4.48 -9.57
CA LEU A 87 -2.93 -4.54 -8.74
C LEU A 87 -2.86 -5.74 -7.76
N SER A 88 -2.56 -6.93 -8.28
CA SER A 88 -2.51 -8.16 -7.49
C SER A 88 -1.42 -8.11 -6.42
N ILE A 89 -0.25 -7.56 -6.74
CA ILE A 89 0.84 -7.46 -5.77
C ILE A 89 0.59 -6.36 -4.72
N LEU A 90 -0.01 -5.22 -5.08
CA LEU A 90 -0.42 -4.21 -4.11
C LEU A 90 -1.52 -4.74 -3.19
N SER A 91 -2.42 -5.58 -3.73
CA SER A 91 -3.43 -6.27 -2.94
C SER A 91 -2.77 -7.23 -1.94
N LEU A 92 -1.80 -8.05 -2.37
CA LEU A 92 -1.01 -8.91 -1.46
C LEU A 92 -0.35 -8.09 -0.35
N LEU A 93 0.36 -7.02 -0.72
CA LEU A 93 1.00 -6.13 0.24
C LEU A 93 -0.01 -5.58 1.26
N GLY A 94 -1.17 -5.13 0.78
CA GLY A 94 -2.28 -4.69 1.62
C GLY A 94 -2.72 -5.74 2.64
N HIS A 95 -2.85 -7.01 2.24
CA HIS A 95 -3.20 -8.10 3.16
C HIS A 95 -2.11 -8.29 4.23
N VAL A 96 -0.85 -8.31 3.82
CA VAL A 96 0.30 -8.50 4.70
C VAL A 96 0.39 -7.39 5.74
N ILE A 97 0.38 -6.12 5.33
CA ILE A 97 0.57 -4.99 6.27
C ILE A 97 -0.60 -4.79 7.23
N ARG A 98 -1.83 -5.17 6.83
CA ARG A 98 -3.02 -5.07 7.71
C ARG A 98 -2.91 -5.99 8.92
N LEU A 99 -2.17 -7.08 8.81
CA LEU A 99 -1.94 -8.02 9.91
C LEU A 99 -0.82 -7.58 10.85
N GLN A 100 -0.20 -6.41 10.60
CA GLN A 100 0.86 -5.83 11.42
C GLN A 100 1.97 -6.83 11.77
N PRO A 101 2.72 -7.33 10.76
CA PRO A 101 3.77 -8.32 10.99
C PRO A 101 4.83 -7.79 11.98
N SER A 102 5.49 -8.71 12.69
CA SER A 102 6.54 -8.39 13.66
C SER A 102 7.66 -7.51 13.08
N TRP A 103 7.96 -7.71 11.80
CA TRP A 103 8.97 -6.98 11.01
C TRP A 103 8.43 -5.71 10.31
N LYS A 104 7.23 -5.22 10.66
CA LYS A 104 6.60 -4.03 10.03
C LYS A 104 7.47 -2.77 10.03
N HIS A 105 8.35 -2.62 11.01
CA HIS A 105 9.29 -1.50 11.12
C HIS A 105 10.30 -1.44 9.94
N LYS A 106 10.49 -2.53 9.20
CA LYS A 106 11.36 -2.58 8.02
C LYS A 106 10.68 -2.10 6.73
N LEU A 107 9.34 -1.98 6.71
CA LEU A 107 8.59 -1.61 5.52
C LEU A 107 8.98 -0.23 4.96
N SER A 108 9.29 0.72 5.85
CA SER A 108 9.73 2.06 5.47
C SER A 108 11.19 2.12 5.03
N GLN A 109 12.00 1.12 5.40
CA GLN A 109 13.43 1.04 5.06
C GLN A 109 13.65 0.27 3.75
N ALA A 110 12.73 -0.62 3.40
CA ALA A 110 12.76 -1.35 2.15
C ALA A 110 12.55 -0.41 0.94
N PRO A 111 13.09 -0.75 -0.25
CA PRO A 111 12.89 0.02 -1.49
C PRO A 111 11.43 0.10 -1.96
N LEU A 112 10.53 -0.60 -1.25
CA LEU A 112 9.12 -0.70 -1.53
C LEU A 112 8.37 0.64 -1.42
N LEU A 113 8.65 1.45 -0.39
CA LEU A 113 7.96 2.72 -0.19
C LEU A 113 8.20 3.68 -1.38
N PRO A 114 9.45 3.94 -1.83
CA PRO A 114 9.69 4.71 -3.06
C PRO A 114 8.96 4.17 -4.30
N SER A 115 8.92 2.85 -4.50
CA SER A 115 8.20 2.23 -5.62
C SER A 115 6.69 2.45 -5.55
N LEU A 116 6.11 2.36 -4.35
CA LEU A 116 4.70 2.68 -4.11
C LEU A 116 4.40 4.16 -4.40
N LEU A 117 5.24 5.08 -3.91
CA LEU A 117 5.07 6.51 -4.15
C LEU A 117 5.17 6.84 -5.65
N LYS A 118 6.12 6.22 -6.36
CA LYS A 118 6.25 6.35 -7.81
C LYS A 118 4.99 5.84 -8.53
N CYS A 119 4.44 4.69 -8.12
CA CYS A 119 3.17 4.19 -8.63
C CYS A 119 2.06 5.23 -8.42
N LEU A 120 1.87 5.71 -7.20
CA LEU A 120 0.83 6.69 -6.85
C LEU A 120 1.01 8.07 -7.51
N LYS A 121 2.21 8.38 -8.03
CA LYS A 121 2.47 9.60 -8.81
C LYS A 121 2.28 9.44 -10.31
N MET A 122 2.36 8.23 -10.86
CA MET A 122 2.42 8.01 -12.31
C MET A 122 1.30 7.13 -12.87
N ASP A 123 0.71 6.25 -12.06
CA ASP A 123 -0.27 5.26 -12.56
C ASP A 123 -1.56 5.91 -13.07
N THR A 124 -2.23 5.27 -14.02
CA THR A 124 -3.48 5.72 -14.64
C THR A 124 -4.69 4.85 -14.25
N ASP A 125 -4.46 3.65 -13.70
CA ASP A 125 -5.52 2.72 -13.34
C ASP A 125 -6.15 3.07 -11.98
N VAL A 126 -7.44 3.39 -11.98
CA VAL A 126 -8.15 3.87 -10.77
C VAL A 126 -8.18 2.83 -9.65
N VAL A 127 -8.26 1.54 -9.97
CA VAL A 127 -8.28 0.46 -8.99
C VAL A 127 -6.90 0.30 -8.36
N VAL A 128 -5.83 0.40 -9.17
CA VAL A 128 -4.45 0.40 -8.69
C VAL A 128 -4.19 1.56 -7.73
N LEU A 129 -4.61 2.77 -8.08
CA LEU A 129 -4.42 3.93 -7.20
C LEU A 129 -5.19 3.80 -5.90
N THR A 130 -6.46 3.40 -5.97
CA THR A 130 -7.32 3.24 -4.80
C THR A 130 -6.66 2.23 -3.85
N THR A 131 -6.21 1.09 -4.39
CA THR A 131 -5.49 0.07 -3.61
C THR A 131 -4.18 0.61 -3.04
N GLY A 132 -3.38 1.31 -3.85
CA GLY A 132 -2.11 1.90 -3.43
C GLY A 132 -2.28 2.96 -2.34
N VAL A 133 -3.33 3.78 -2.39
CA VAL A 133 -3.64 4.78 -1.36
C VAL A 133 -4.00 4.09 -0.05
N LEU A 134 -4.82 3.04 -0.07
CA LEU A 134 -5.15 2.26 1.12
C LEU A 134 -3.91 1.60 1.74
N VAL A 135 -3.00 1.10 0.90
CA VAL A 135 -1.69 0.59 1.33
C VAL A 135 -0.89 1.72 2.00
N LEU A 136 -0.77 2.88 1.36
CA LEU A 136 -0.04 4.03 1.90
C LEU A 136 -0.61 4.48 3.25
N ILE A 137 -1.93 4.63 3.38
CA ILE A 137 -2.61 5.01 4.64
C ILE A 137 -2.32 4.02 5.78
N THR A 138 -2.23 2.74 5.44
CA THR A 138 -1.93 1.68 6.41
C THR A 138 -0.44 1.70 6.80
N MET A 139 0.46 2.01 5.87
CA MET A 139 1.90 2.12 6.12
C MET A 139 2.28 3.40 6.86
N LEU A 140 1.55 4.51 6.68
CA LEU A 140 1.91 5.83 7.21
C LEU A 140 2.32 5.83 8.70
N PRO A 141 1.57 5.22 9.64
CA PRO A 141 1.97 5.18 11.06
C PRO A 141 3.23 4.37 11.34
N MET A 142 3.65 3.52 10.41
CA MET A 142 4.85 2.70 10.53
C MET A 142 6.09 3.40 10.01
N ILE A 143 5.93 4.53 9.30
CA ILE A 143 7.03 5.34 8.78
C ILE A 143 7.53 6.24 9.91
N PRO A 144 8.82 6.16 10.30
CA PRO A 144 9.37 7.03 11.33
C PRO A 144 9.15 8.52 11.01
N GLN A 145 8.85 9.33 12.03
CA GLN A 145 8.60 10.77 11.87
C GLN A 145 9.76 11.55 11.24
N SER A 146 10.99 11.01 11.31
CA SER A 146 12.17 11.53 10.60
C SER A 146 12.07 11.45 9.06
N GLY A 147 10.97 10.90 8.51
CA GLY A 147 10.65 10.82 7.09
C GLY A 147 10.36 12.16 6.38
N LYS A 148 11.04 13.26 6.75
CA LYS A 148 10.91 14.58 6.10
C LYS A 148 11.02 14.49 4.57
N GLN A 149 11.85 13.56 4.08
CA GLN A 149 12.08 13.34 2.65
C GLN A 149 10.85 12.89 1.85
N HIS A 150 9.89 12.18 2.47
CA HIS A 150 8.72 11.65 1.78
C HIS A 150 7.44 12.45 2.05
N LEU A 151 7.46 13.36 3.01
CA LEU A 151 6.28 14.12 3.41
C LEU A 151 5.69 14.91 2.22
N LEU A 152 6.56 15.56 1.44
CA LEU A 152 6.16 16.25 0.21
C LEU A 152 5.58 15.29 -0.82
N ASP A 153 6.13 14.08 -0.95
CA ASP A 153 5.59 13.06 -1.86
C ASP A 153 4.15 12.68 -1.49
N PHE A 154 3.84 12.56 -0.20
CA PHE A 154 2.49 12.24 0.27
C PHE A 154 1.49 13.35 -0.08
N PHE A 155 1.91 14.61 0.09
CA PHE A 155 1.08 15.78 -0.23
C PHE A 155 0.87 15.94 -1.73
N ASP A 156 1.92 15.73 -2.54
CA ASP A 156 1.82 15.74 -4.00
C ASP A 156 0.87 14.65 -4.50
N ILE A 157 0.93 13.45 -3.91
CA ILE A 157 -0.02 12.37 -4.21
C ILE A 157 -1.44 12.80 -3.86
N PHE A 158 -1.66 13.38 -2.68
CA PHE A 158 -2.99 13.89 -2.29
C PHE A 158 -3.51 14.93 -3.29
N GLY A 159 -2.70 15.94 -3.64
CA GLY A 159 -3.08 16.98 -4.60
C GLY A 159 -3.39 16.42 -5.98
N ARG A 160 -2.53 15.53 -6.49
CA ARG A 160 -2.71 14.81 -7.76
C ARG A 160 -4.04 14.06 -7.78
N LEU A 161 -4.28 13.20 -6.80
CA LEU A 161 -5.47 12.33 -6.77
C LEU A 161 -6.75 13.13 -6.53
N SER A 162 -6.70 14.20 -5.74
CA SER A 162 -7.83 15.13 -5.58
C SER A 162 -8.21 15.80 -6.90
N SER A 163 -7.22 16.32 -7.64
CA SER A 163 -7.46 16.89 -8.97
C SER A 163 -8.02 15.86 -9.94
N TRP A 164 -7.57 14.61 -9.80
CA TRP A 164 -7.99 13.54 -10.68
C TRP A 164 -9.43 13.05 -10.43
N CYS A 165 -9.89 13.08 -9.18
CA CYS A 165 -11.30 12.83 -8.83
C CYS A 165 -12.23 13.79 -9.57
N LEU A 166 -11.83 15.07 -9.69
CA LEU A 166 -12.59 16.10 -10.39
C LEU A 166 -12.53 15.94 -11.91
N LYS A 167 -11.31 15.75 -12.46
CA LYS A 167 -11.10 15.71 -13.92
C LYS A 167 -11.72 14.51 -14.63
N LYS A 168 -12.18 13.49 -13.89
CA LYS A 168 -12.80 12.25 -14.40
C LYS A 168 -11.99 11.64 -15.56
N PRO A 169 -10.95 10.83 -15.30
CA PRO A 169 -10.25 10.12 -16.39
C PRO A 169 -11.27 9.37 -17.25
N GLY A 170 -11.24 9.60 -18.56
CA GLY A 170 -12.29 9.15 -19.48
C GLY A 170 -12.61 7.65 -19.39
N HIS A 171 -13.86 7.29 -19.72
CA HIS A 171 -14.45 5.93 -19.71
C HIS A 171 -14.38 5.15 -18.38
N VAL A 172 -13.93 5.74 -17.27
CA VAL A 172 -13.96 5.06 -15.97
C VAL A 172 -15.39 5.03 -15.41
N ALA A 173 -15.86 3.84 -15.01
CA ALA A 173 -17.15 3.67 -14.38
C ALA A 173 -17.26 4.50 -13.10
N GLU A 174 -18.41 5.15 -12.88
CA GLU A 174 -18.61 6.07 -11.74
C GLU A 174 -18.33 5.43 -10.38
N VAL A 175 -18.65 4.13 -10.23
CA VAL A 175 -18.38 3.37 -9.00
C VAL A 175 -16.90 3.42 -8.59
N TYR A 176 -15.97 3.36 -9.55
CA TYR A 176 -14.54 3.42 -9.27
C TYR A 176 -14.10 4.82 -8.84
N LEU A 177 -14.75 5.87 -9.36
CA LEU A 177 -14.49 7.25 -8.93
C LEU A 177 -14.97 7.50 -7.50
N VAL A 178 -16.11 6.90 -7.11
CA VAL A 178 -16.58 6.95 -5.71
C VAL A 178 -15.57 6.31 -4.76
N HIS A 179 -15.02 5.14 -5.13
CA HIS A 179 -13.99 4.48 -4.32
C HIS A 179 -12.69 5.28 -4.26
N LEU A 180 -12.26 5.88 -5.38
CA LEU A 180 -11.09 6.75 -5.39
C LEU A 180 -11.32 7.96 -4.48
N HIS A 181 -12.46 8.65 -4.60
CA HIS A 181 -12.81 9.77 -3.75
C HIS A 181 -12.80 9.39 -2.27
N ALA A 182 -13.40 8.25 -1.91
CA ALA A 182 -13.35 7.73 -0.53
C ALA A 182 -11.92 7.46 -0.05
N SER A 183 -11.03 6.95 -0.91
CA SER A 183 -9.63 6.74 -0.57
C SER A 183 -8.86 8.05 -0.38
N VAL A 184 -9.13 9.07 -1.21
CA VAL A 184 -8.54 10.41 -1.08
C VAL A 184 -9.04 11.10 0.19
N TYR A 185 -10.32 10.96 0.52
CA TYR A 185 -10.90 11.43 1.77
C TYR A 185 -10.22 10.78 2.99
N ALA A 186 -10.01 9.47 2.96
CA ALA A 186 -9.29 8.77 4.02
C ALA A 186 -7.82 9.23 4.13
N LEU A 187 -7.16 9.50 2.99
CA LEU A 187 -5.80 10.05 2.96
C LEU A 187 -5.76 11.46 3.56
N PHE A 188 -6.74 12.31 3.25
CA PHE A 188 -6.88 13.64 3.85
C PHE A 188 -6.91 13.56 5.38
N HIS A 189 -7.80 12.74 5.94
CA HIS A 189 -7.91 12.58 7.40
C HIS A 189 -6.62 12.06 8.02
N ARG A 190 -5.93 11.13 7.34
CA ARG A 190 -4.66 10.58 7.81
C ARG A 190 -3.56 11.64 7.83
N LEU A 191 -3.42 12.42 6.77
CA LEU A 191 -2.41 13.47 6.67
C LEU A 191 -2.73 14.63 7.62
N TYR A 192 -3.99 15.04 7.73
CA TYR A 192 -4.43 16.08 8.66
C TYR A 192 -4.22 15.68 10.13
N GLY A 193 -4.49 14.42 10.48
CA GLY A 193 -4.30 13.93 11.84
C GLY A 193 -2.84 13.64 12.22
N MET A 194 -1.96 13.38 11.25
CA MET A 194 -0.53 13.09 11.52
C MET A 194 0.39 14.30 11.32
N TYR A 195 0.04 15.20 10.40
CA TYR A 195 0.88 16.34 9.98
C TYR A 195 0.04 17.61 9.76
N PRO A 196 -0.78 18.04 10.73
CA PRO A 196 -1.71 19.17 10.57
C PRO A 196 -1.04 20.46 10.07
N CYS A 197 0.10 20.86 10.64
CA CYS A 197 0.81 22.10 10.34
C CYS A 197 1.43 22.07 8.94
N ASN A 198 2.16 21.00 8.61
CA ASN A 198 2.77 20.85 7.29
C ASN A 198 1.70 20.69 6.21
N PHE A 199 0.66 19.89 6.46
CA PHE A 199 -0.39 19.62 5.49
C PHE A 199 -1.25 20.86 5.23
N VAL A 200 -1.70 21.60 6.26
CA VAL A 200 -2.45 22.85 6.06
C VAL A 200 -1.61 23.87 5.30
N SER A 201 -0.30 23.95 5.55
CA SER A 201 0.55 24.82 4.75
C SER A 201 0.67 24.37 3.30
N PHE A 202 0.74 23.06 3.03
CA PHE A 202 0.70 22.55 1.67
C PHE A 202 -0.63 22.95 1.00
N LEU A 203 -1.76 22.73 1.66
CA LEU A 203 -3.08 23.10 1.13
C LEU A 203 -3.13 24.58 0.75
N ARG A 204 -2.66 25.46 1.65
CA ARG A 204 -2.61 26.91 1.39
C ARG A 204 -1.78 27.25 0.16
N SER A 205 -0.56 26.71 0.06
CA SER A 205 0.33 27.01 -1.06
C SER A 205 -0.20 26.42 -2.37
N HIS A 206 -0.65 25.16 -2.35
CA HIS A 206 -1.06 24.41 -3.53
C HIS A 206 -2.38 24.94 -4.13
N TYR A 207 -3.38 25.21 -3.28
CA TYR A 207 -4.72 25.62 -3.72
C TYR A 207 -4.92 27.13 -3.86
N SER A 208 -3.94 27.95 -3.44
CA SER A 208 -3.91 29.37 -3.83
C SER A 208 -3.62 29.59 -5.32
N MET A 209 -3.07 28.58 -6.00
CA MET A 209 -2.83 28.62 -7.44
C MET A 209 -4.14 28.46 -8.21
N LYS A 210 -4.39 29.37 -9.15
CA LYS A 210 -5.66 29.43 -9.92
C LYS A 210 -6.04 28.10 -10.57
N GLU A 211 -5.05 27.34 -11.05
CA GLU A 211 -5.25 26.04 -11.70
C GLU A 211 -5.78 24.94 -10.77
N ASN A 212 -5.61 25.09 -9.46
CA ASN A 212 -6.06 24.10 -8.47
C ASN A 212 -7.32 24.55 -7.72
N LEU A 213 -7.79 25.79 -7.92
CA LEU A 213 -8.89 26.37 -7.17
C LEU A 213 -10.20 25.59 -7.31
N GLU A 214 -10.50 25.09 -8.52
CA GLU A 214 -11.70 24.27 -8.75
C GLU A 214 -11.64 22.94 -7.98
N THR A 215 -10.46 22.30 -7.95
CA THR A 215 -10.24 21.09 -7.14
C THR A 215 -10.42 21.38 -5.64
N PHE A 216 -10.00 22.57 -5.19
CA PHE A 216 -10.22 22.97 -3.81
C PHE A 216 -11.72 23.08 -3.49
N GLU A 217 -12.47 23.87 -4.26
CA GLU A 217 -13.89 24.13 -3.98
C GLU A 217 -14.74 22.85 -4.04
N GLU A 218 -14.51 21.98 -5.02
CA GLU A 218 -15.37 20.81 -5.26
C GLU A 218 -14.95 19.57 -4.48
N VAL A 219 -13.65 19.42 -4.15
CA VAL A 219 -13.13 18.19 -3.52
C VAL A 219 -12.63 18.47 -2.11
N VAL A 220 -11.69 19.40 -1.92
CA VAL A 220 -10.95 19.54 -0.65
C VAL A 220 -11.72 20.33 0.40
N LYS A 221 -12.39 21.42 0.01
CA LYS A 221 -13.16 22.27 0.92
C LYS A 221 -14.28 21.48 1.62
N PRO A 222 -15.07 20.63 0.95
CA PRO A 222 -15.99 19.72 1.62
C PRO A 222 -15.30 18.85 2.68
N MET A 223 -14.07 18.37 2.45
CA MET A 223 -13.33 17.59 3.47
C MET A 223 -12.95 18.45 4.68
N MET A 224 -12.52 19.69 4.44
CA MET A 224 -12.15 20.65 5.48
C MET A 224 -13.33 21.04 6.37
N GLU A 225 -14.54 21.18 5.80
CA GLU A 225 -15.76 21.49 6.55
C GLU A 225 -16.15 20.38 7.56
N HIS A 226 -15.65 19.15 7.36
CA HIS A 226 -15.94 18.00 8.21
C HIS A 226 -14.84 17.68 9.25
N VAL A 227 -13.76 18.46 9.30
CA VAL A 227 -12.72 18.31 10.34
C VAL A 227 -12.77 19.43 11.37
N ARG A 228 -12.44 19.09 12.62
CA ARG A 228 -12.23 20.07 13.67
C ARG A 228 -10.83 20.68 13.54
N ILE A 229 -10.66 21.91 14.01
CA ILE A 229 -9.35 22.55 14.12
C ILE A 229 -8.45 21.66 14.98
N HIS A 230 -7.34 21.20 14.40
CA HIS A 230 -6.33 20.42 15.11
C HIS A 230 -5.62 21.30 16.17
N PRO A 231 -5.47 20.85 17.43
CA PRO A 231 -4.86 21.64 18.50
C PRO A 231 -3.45 22.15 18.18
N GLU A 232 -2.63 21.33 17.50
CA GLU A 232 -1.27 21.71 17.12
C GLU A 232 -1.21 22.87 16.12
N LEU A 233 -2.30 23.22 15.43
CA LEU A 233 -2.33 24.42 14.60
C LEU A 233 -2.29 25.72 15.44
N VAL A 234 -2.60 25.63 16.75
CA VAL A 234 -2.59 26.78 17.66
C VAL A 234 -1.20 27.03 18.23
N THR A 235 -0.51 25.97 18.64
CA THR A 235 0.74 26.06 19.41
C THR A 235 1.95 25.47 18.70
N GLY A 236 1.74 24.67 17.66
CA GLY A 236 2.77 23.96 16.93
C GLY A 236 3.36 24.76 15.78
N SER A 237 4.43 24.21 15.21
CA SER A 237 5.07 24.71 14.00
C SER A 237 5.39 23.54 13.08
N LYS A 238 5.67 23.83 11.81
CA LYS A 238 6.06 22.80 10.83
C LYS A 238 7.31 22.03 11.25
N ASP A 239 8.26 22.73 11.87
CA ASP A 239 9.53 22.14 12.27
C ASP A 239 9.31 21.23 13.49
N HIS A 240 8.57 21.73 14.49
CA HIS A 240 8.30 21.00 15.72
C HIS A 240 7.44 19.75 15.49
N GLU A 241 6.48 19.79 14.55
CA GLU A 241 5.65 18.64 14.17
C GLU A 241 6.45 17.43 13.68
N LEU A 242 7.66 17.67 13.14
CA LEU A 242 8.52 16.64 12.57
C LEU A 242 9.70 16.29 13.47
N ASP A 243 9.77 16.89 14.65
CA ASP A 243 10.78 16.59 15.66
C ASP A 243 10.23 15.51 16.61
N PRO A 244 11.03 14.49 16.96
CA PRO A 244 10.58 13.33 17.73
C PRO A 244 10.34 13.61 19.22
#